data_AF-A0A8S3FI83-F1
#
_entry.id   AF-A0A8S3FI83-F1
#
_cell.length_a   1.000
_cell.length_b   1.000
_cell.length_c   1.000
_cell.angle_alpha   90.00
_cell.angle_beta   90.00
_cell.angle_gamma   90.00
#
_symmetry.space_group_name_H-M   'P 1'
#
loop_
_entity.id
_entity.type
_entity.pdbx_description
1 polymer ?
#
loop_
_entity_poly.entity_id
_entity_poly.type
_entity_poly.pdbx_seq_one_letter_code
_entity_poly.pdbx_strand_id
1 'polypeptide(L)'
;MADQTLLTKARKARFDDLPNFSGHPSEDVERFLKCIKNITKANDESSNHEILEIVRGKLTQAAGLWFDNNEHTFKKWSDFEIQFRNRYASTTIIHQKF
;
A
#
# COMPACT_ATOMS: atom_id res chain seq x y z
N MET A 1 6.53 -2.29 -30.67
CA MET A 1 6.96 -1.69 -29.39
C MET A 1 5.87 -0.80 -28.75
N ALA A 2 4.57 -1.11 -28.91
CA ALA A 2 3.47 -0.23 -28.45
C ALA A 2 2.73 -0.74 -27.19
N ASP A 3 3.04 -1.95 -26.73
CA ASP A 3 2.25 -2.65 -25.71
C ASP A 3 2.63 -2.26 -24.27
N GLN A 4 3.92 -1.97 -24.02
CA GLN A 4 4.40 -1.55 -22.71
C GLN A 4 3.79 -0.21 -22.27
N THR A 5 3.63 0.74 -23.19
CA THR A 5 3.19 2.11 -22.86
C THR A 5 1.72 2.17 -22.43
N LEU A 6 0.86 1.34 -23.01
CA LEU A 6 -0.56 1.26 -22.63
C LEU A 6 -0.74 0.56 -21.29
N LEU A 7 0.03 -0.51 -21.04
CA LEU A 7 0.03 -1.23 -19.77
C LEU A 7 0.48 -0.33 -18.62
N THR A 8 1.55 0.45 -18.82
CA THR A 8 2.05 1.41 -17.82
C THR A 8 1.04 2.54 -17.55
N LYS A 9 0.37 3.06 -18.59
CA LYS A 9 -0.67 4.11 -18.43
C LYS A 9 -1.91 3.58 -17.69
N ALA A 10 -2.38 2.39 -18.04
CA ALA A 10 -3.53 1.76 -17.37
C ALA A 10 -3.23 1.41 -15.91
N ARG A 11 -2.01 0.97 -15.61
CA ARG A 11 -1.53 0.79 -14.23
C ARG A 11 -1.54 2.11 -13.47
N LYS A 12 -0.94 3.17 -14.04
CA LYS A 12 -0.89 4.49 -13.41
C LYS A 12 -2.27 5.07 -13.11
N ALA A 13 -3.24 4.93 -14.03
CA ALA A 13 -4.61 5.38 -13.81
C ALA A 13 -5.33 4.59 -12.69
N ARG A 14 -5.10 3.27 -12.61
CA ARG A 14 -5.63 2.44 -11.52
C ARG A 14 -4.98 2.75 -10.18
N PHE A 15 -3.72 3.18 -10.19
CA PHE A 15 -3.07 3.69 -8.99
C PHE A 15 -3.67 5.03 -8.60
N ASP A 16 -3.94 5.94 -9.52
CA ASP A 16 -4.57 7.23 -9.21
C ASP A 16 -5.94 7.07 -8.52
N ASP A 17 -6.70 6.04 -8.90
CA ASP A 17 -8.01 5.67 -8.30
C ASP A 17 -7.92 5.06 -6.89
N LEU A 18 -6.73 4.64 -6.43
CA LEU A 18 -6.58 4.13 -5.05
C LEU A 18 -6.94 5.23 -4.04
N PRO A 19 -7.77 4.92 -3.04
CA PRO A 19 -8.03 5.86 -1.95
C PRO A 19 -6.72 6.15 -1.20
N ASN A 20 -6.54 7.40 -0.82
CA ASN A 20 -5.44 7.79 0.07
C ASN A 20 -5.67 7.13 1.43
N PHE A 21 -4.59 6.70 2.07
CA PHE A 21 -4.63 6.09 3.39
C PHE A 21 -3.94 7.00 4.41
N SER A 22 -4.68 7.51 5.38
CA SER A 22 -4.14 8.44 6.38
C SER A 22 -3.60 7.74 7.63
N GLY A 23 -4.03 6.49 7.86
CA GLY A 23 -3.74 5.75 9.09
C GLY A 23 -4.86 5.84 10.12
N HIS A 24 -6.04 6.29 9.73
CA HIS A 24 -7.21 6.39 10.58
C HIS A 24 -7.78 4.98 10.84
N PRO A 25 -8.22 4.66 12.07
CA PRO A 25 -8.71 3.32 12.42
C PRO A 25 -10.01 2.92 11.70
N SER A 26 -10.72 3.87 11.09
CA SER A 26 -11.89 3.62 10.25
C SER A 26 -11.53 3.20 8.82
N GLU A 27 -10.25 3.25 8.43
CA GLU A 27 -9.80 2.89 7.09
C GLU A 27 -9.48 1.39 7.00
N ASP A 28 -10.02 0.74 5.98
CA ASP A 28 -9.81 -0.70 5.74
C ASP A 28 -8.41 -1.00 5.19
N VAL A 29 -7.49 -1.32 6.08
CA VAL A 29 -6.11 -1.73 5.77
C VAL A 29 -6.07 -2.91 4.79
N GLU A 30 -6.89 -3.94 5.04
CA GLU A 30 -6.90 -5.13 4.18
C GLU A 30 -7.42 -4.82 2.77
N ARG A 31 -8.40 -3.92 2.66
CA ARG A 31 -8.93 -3.48 1.37
C ARG A 31 -7.88 -2.69 0.60
N PHE A 32 -7.15 -1.79 1.28
CA PHE A 32 -6.05 -1.03 0.69
C PHE A 32 -4.94 -1.94 0.15
N LEU A 33 -4.44 -2.87 0.98
CA LEU A 33 -3.42 -3.84 0.56
C LEU A 33 -3.88 -4.72 -0.61
N LYS A 34 -5.14 -5.18 -0.58
CA LYS A 34 -5.73 -5.99 -1.66
C LYS A 34 -5.83 -5.22 -2.97
N CYS A 35 -6.20 -3.94 -2.93
CA CYS A 35 -6.24 -3.10 -4.11
C CYS A 35 -4.83 -2.90 -4.70
N ILE A 36 -3.82 -2.63 -3.87
CA ILE A 36 -2.43 -2.50 -4.34
C ILE A 36 -1.99 -3.80 -5.01
N LYS A 37 -2.15 -4.94 -4.35
CA LYS A 37 -1.81 -6.26 -4.89
C LYS A 37 -2.50 -6.57 -6.23
N ASN A 38 -3.76 -6.15 -6.38
CA ASN A 38 -4.52 -6.33 -7.61
C ASN A 38 -3.97 -5.48 -8.78
N ILE A 39 -3.51 -4.25 -8.52
CA ILE A 39 -3.02 -3.34 -9.57
C ILE A 39 -1.57 -3.68 -9.93
N THR A 40 -0.75 -3.94 -8.92
CA THR A 40 0.67 -4.29 -9.10
C THR A 40 0.83 -5.71 -9.63
N LYS A 41 -0.21 -6.57 -9.54
CA LYS A 41 -0.11 -8.01 -9.78
C LYS A 41 1.12 -8.56 -9.05
N ALA A 42 1.30 -8.19 -7.77
CA ALA A 42 2.48 -8.45 -6.95
C ALA A 42 2.74 -9.94 -6.66
N ASN A 43 2.97 -10.71 -7.72
CA ASN A 43 3.48 -12.07 -7.69
C ASN A 43 4.97 -12.09 -8.09
N ASP A 44 5.52 -10.97 -8.54
CA ASP A 44 6.88 -10.84 -9.04
C ASP A 44 7.70 -9.93 -8.11
N GLU A 45 8.64 -10.51 -7.37
CA GLU A 45 9.53 -9.81 -6.43
C GLU A 45 10.32 -8.67 -7.08
N SER A 46 10.46 -8.70 -8.42
CA SER A 46 11.18 -7.70 -9.23
C SER A 46 10.57 -6.29 -9.17
N SER A 47 9.28 -6.15 -8.78
CA SER A 47 8.56 -4.86 -8.77
C SER A 47 8.50 -4.20 -7.39
N ASN A 48 9.20 -4.71 -6.37
CA ASN A 48 9.03 -4.26 -4.98
C ASN A 48 9.22 -2.74 -4.80
N HIS A 49 10.25 -2.16 -5.40
CA HIS A 49 10.53 -0.72 -5.31
C HIS A 49 9.38 0.12 -5.91
N GLU A 50 8.91 -0.26 -7.10
CA GLU A 50 7.78 0.42 -7.76
C GLU A 50 6.52 0.36 -6.88
N ILE A 51 6.24 -0.81 -6.28
CA ILE A 51 5.10 -1.00 -5.38
C ILE A 51 5.20 -0.06 -4.17
N LEU A 52 6.37 0.02 -3.53
CA LEU A 52 6.62 0.87 -2.37
C LEU A 52 6.48 2.37 -2.71
N GLU A 53 6.96 2.81 -3.87
CA GLU A 53 6.77 4.19 -4.34
C GLU A 53 5.28 4.53 -4.54
N ILE A 54 4.52 3.60 -5.11
CA ILE A 54 3.07 3.76 -5.29
C ILE A 54 2.37 3.87 -3.93
N VAL A 55 2.72 2.97 -3.00
CA VAL A 55 2.18 2.96 -1.64
C VAL A 55 2.45 4.30 -0.99
N ARG A 56 3.71 4.75 -0.99
CA ARG A 56 4.11 6.05 -0.44
C ARG A 56 3.31 7.20 -1.05
N GLY A 57 3.02 7.15 -2.35
CA GLY A 57 2.18 8.16 -3.03
C GLY A 57 0.72 8.19 -2.54
N LYS A 58 0.24 7.13 -1.89
CA LYS A 58 -1.11 7.02 -1.34
C LYS A 58 -1.19 7.16 0.17
N LEU A 59 -0.08 6.94 0.87
CA LEU A 59 0.00 7.18 2.29
C LEU A 59 0.07 8.68 2.55
N THR A 60 -0.82 9.16 3.42
CA THR A 60 -0.91 10.57 3.80
C THR A 60 -0.81 10.70 5.32
N GLN A 61 -0.57 11.93 5.79
CA GLN A 61 -0.53 12.26 7.22
C GLN A 61 0.40 11.33 8.02
N ALA A 62 -0.13 10.67 9.05
CA ALA A 62 0.62 9.81 9.96
C ALA A 62 1.11 8.52 9.27
N ALA A 63 0.35 7.98 8.31
CA ALA A 63 0.78 6.81 7.55
C ALA A 63 1.93 7.10 6.60
N GLY A 64 1.91 8.27 5.96
CA GLY A 64 3.03 8.72 5.12
C GLY A 64 4.31 8.90 5.94
N LEU A 65 4.22 9.58 7.09
CA LEU A 65 5.37 9.75 8.00
C LEU A 65 5.90 8.43 8.54
N TRP A 66 5.02 7.52 8.94
CA TRP A 66 5.42 6.20 9.42
C TRP A 66 6.13 5.40 8.32
N PHE A 67 5.63 5.46 7.08
CA PHE A 67 6.25 4.79 5.95
C PHE A 67 7.65 5.32 5.69
N ASP A 68 7.82 6.63 5.59
CA ASP A 68 9.11 7.28 5.33
C ASP A 68 10.16 6.88 6.39
N ASN A 69 9.75 6.83 7.66
CA ASN A 69 10.61 6.38 8.76
C ASN A 69 10.98 4.90 8.69
N ASN A 70 10.15 4.04 8.08
CA ASN A 70 10.36 2.59 8.04
C ASN A 70 10.72 2.08 6.64
N GLU A 71 10.82 2.95 5.63
CA GLU A 71 11.03 2.60 4.23
C GLU A 71 12.25 1.69 4.03
N HIS A 72 13.34 2.04 4.72
CA HIS A 72 14.60 1.29 4.71
C HIS A 72 14.49 -0.14 5.27
N THR A 73 13.45 -0.45 6.03
CA THR A 73 13.20 -1.79 6.58
C THR A 73 12.47 -2.68 5.56
N PHE A 74 11.76 -2.10 4.60
CA PHE A 74 10.89 -2.81 3.66
C PHE A 74 11.68 -3.38 2.47
N LYS A 75 12.52 -4.38 2.71
CA LYS A 75 13.26 -5.07 1.63
C LYS A 75 12.36 -5.86 0.68
N LYS A 76 11.15 -6.24 1.14
CA LYS A 76 10.15 -7.01 0.40
C LYS A 76 8.76 -6.47 0.67
N TRP A 77 7.85 -6.66 -0.30
CA TRP A 77 6.44 -6.25 -0.19
C TRP A 77 5.78 -6.90 1.02
N SER A 78 6.05 -8.19 1.25
CA SER A 78 5.51 -8.91 2.41
C SER A 78 5.98 -8.35 3.75
N ASP A 79 7.18 -7.76 3.82
CA ASP A 79 7.70 -7.12 5.04
C ASP A 79 6.86 -5.87 5.36
N PHE A 80 6.63 -5.05 4.33
CA PHE A 80 5.71 -3.93 4.41
C PHE A 80 4.28 -4.37 4.78
N GLU A 81 3.71 -5.38 4.12
CA GLU A 81 2.36 -5.86 4.41
C GLU A 81 2.19 -6.26 5.89
N ILE A 82 3.17 -6.99 6.43
CA ILE A 82 3.16 -7.44 7.83
C ILE A 82 3.25 -6.23 8.78
N GLN A 83 4.20 -5.33 8.55
CA GLN A 83 4.41 -4.14 9.37
C GLN A 83 3.20 -3.20 9.33
N PHE A 84 2.68 -2.94 8.13
CA PHE A 84 1.53 -2.08 7.90
C PHE A 84 0.26 -2.65 8.53
N ARG A 85 0.03 -3.96 8.40
CA ARG A 85 -1.07 -4.65 9.07
C ARG A 85 -0.92 -4.60 10.58
N ASN A 86 0.26 -4.88 11.13
CA ASN A 86 0.49 -4.80 12.57
C ASN A 86 0.24 -3.39 13.12
N ARG A 87 0.60 -2.35 12.36
CA ARG A 87 0.42 -0.96 12.74
C ARG A 87 -1.03 -0.50 12.71
N TYR A 88 -1.75 -0.81 11.64
CA TYR A 88 -3.08 -0.22 11.35
C TYR A 88 -4.24 -1.20 11.47
N ALA A 89 -4.04 -2.51 11.27
CA ALA A 89 -5.12 -3.49 11.39
C ALA A 89 -5.43 -3.84 12.86
N SER A 90 -4.41 -3.79 13.72
CA SER A 90 -4.56 -4.03 15.16
C SER A 90 -5.48 -3.01 15.85
N THR A 91 -5.67 -1.83 15.28
CA THR A 91 -6.57 -0.80 15.81
C THR A 91 -8.05 -1.11 15.59
N THR A 92 -8.37 -2.09 14.72
CA THR A 92 -9.77 -2.49 14.44
C THR A 92 -10.31 -3.49 15.49
N ILE A 93 -9.46 -4.13 16.29
CA ILE A 93 -9.89 -5.16 17.26
C ILE A 93 -10.18 -4.58 18.67
N ILE A 94 -9.79 -3.33 18.96
CA ILE A 94 -10.02 -2.69 20.28
C ILE A 94 -11.13 -1.63 20.21
N HIS A 95 -12.28 -1.95 19.60
CA HIS A 95 -13.52 -1.21 19.88
C HIS A 95 -14.75 -2.12 20.07
N GLN A 96 -14.55 -3.41 20.28
CA GLN A 96 -15.58 -4.28 20.88
C GLN A 96 -15.37 -4.36 22.39
N LYS A 97 -15.76 -3.30 23.09
CA LYS A 97 -16.19 -3.31 24.49
C LYS A 97 -16.58 -1.88 24.81
N PHE A 98 -17.88 -1.58 24.81
CA PHE A 98 -18.63 -0.97 25.92
C PHE A 98 -20.12 -1.11 25.63
#